data_AF-A0A316QCT9-F1
#
_entry.id   AF-A0A316QCT9-F1
#
_cell.length_a   1.000
_cell.length_b   1.000
_cell.length_c   1.000
_cell.angle_alpha   90.00
_cell.angle_beta   90.00
_cell.angle_gamma   90.00
#
_symmetry.space_group_name_H-M   'P 1'
#
loop_
_entity.id
_entity.type
_entity.pdbx_description
1 polymer ?
#
loop_
_entity_poly.entity_id
_entity_poly.type
_entity_poly.pdbx_seq_one_letter_code
_entity_poly.pdbx_strand_id
1 'polypeptide(L)'
;MNYFDKNGNQIKAGMDIRMADGSFERVYETTDAYGNPDLGINASNEEYLERHPYASREYYSLCNFDMSEVEIVDQMELPGMSMGGM
;
A
#
# COMPACT_ATOMS: atom_id res chain seq x y z
N MET A 1 5.87 -3.65 12.24
CA MET A 1 5.28 -2.53 13.02
C MET A 1 3.75 -2.64 12.95
N ASN A 2 2.98 -1.97 13.83
CA ASN A 2 1.51 -1.93 13.71
C ASN A 2 1.07 -0.53 13.27
N TYR A 3 0.22 -0.46 12.25
CA TYR A 3 -0.35 0.77 11.73
C TYR A 3 -1.86 0.75 11.91
N PHE A 4 -2.44 1.91 12.20
CA PHE A 4 -3.87 2.09 12.40
C PHE A 4 -4.33 3.27 11.57
N ASP A 5 -5.47 3.13 10.90
CA ASP A 5 -6.07 4.22 10.14
C ASP A 5 -6.64 5.31 11.07
N LYS A 6 -7.17 6.39 10.48
CA LYS A 6 -7.82 7.50 11.20
C LYS A 6 -8.99 7.07 12.10
N ASN A 7 -9.58 5.92 11.85
CA ASN A 7 -10.70 5.36 12.60
C ASN A 7 -10.23 4.38 13.69
N GLY A 8 -8.92 4.14 13.82
CA GLY A 8 -8.34 3.20 14.77
C GLY A 8 -8.37 1.74 14.31
N ASN A 9 -8.67 1.47 13.05
CA ASN A 9 -8.67 0.13 12.48
C ASN A 9 -7.24 -0.27 12.11
N GLN A 10 -6.83 -1.49 12.47
CA GLN A 10 -5.50 -1.97 12.15
C GLN A 10 -5.35 -2.23 10.63
N ILE A 11 -4.34 -1.59 10.03
CA ILE A 11 -3.93 -1.79 8.64
C ILE A 11 -3.11 -3.08 8.54
N LYS A 12 -3.39 -3.89 7.50
CA LYS A 12 -2.70 -5.14 7.20
C LYS A 12 -2.33 -5.20 5.72
N ALA A 13 -1.32 -6.00 5.39
CA ALA A 13 -0.98 -6.25 4.00
C ALA A 13 -2.18 -6.84 3.22
N GLY A 14 -2.28 -6.47 1.95
CA GLY A 14 -3.39 -6.85 1.08
C GLY A 14 -4.61 -5.92 1.19
N MET A 15 -4.67 -5.01 2.15
CA MET A 15 -5.72 -3.98 2.22
C MET A 15 -5.45 -2.83 1.26
N ASP A 16 -6.51 -2.17 0.83
CA ASP A 16 -6.44 -0.91 0.09
C ASP A 16 -6.69 0.25 1.06
N ILE A 17 -5.91 1.32 0.94
CA ILE A 17 -6.01 2.51 1.78
C ILE A 17 -6.16 3.75 0.91
N ARG A 18 -6.90 4.74 1.40
CA ARG A 18 -6.96 6.09 0.84
C ARG A 18 -5.99 6.98 1.62
N MET A 19 -5.08 7.60 0.90
CA MET A 19 -4.08 8.51 1.46
C MET A 19 -4.66 9.94 1.62
N ALA A 20 -3.92 10.81 2.33
CA ALA A 20 -4.33 12.19 2.59
C ALA A 20 -4.55 13.03 1.31
N ASP A 21 -3.80 12.73 0.24
CA ASP A 21 -3.94 13.38 -1.07
C ASP A 21 -5.11 12.82 -1.92
N GLY A 22 -5.85 11.84 -1.39
CA GLY A 22 -6.96 11.18 -2.04
C GLY A 22 -6.58 10.03 -2.98
N SER A 23 -5.29 9.70 -3.11
CA SER A 23 -4.85 8.51 -3.84
C SER A 23 -5.26 7.21 -3.13
N PHE A 24 -5.43 6.14 -3.91
CA PHE A 24 -5.72 4.80 -3.41
C PHE A 24 -4.52 3.90 -3.62
N GLU A 25 -4.04 3.28 -2.54
CA GLU A 25 -2.82 2.49 -2.54
C GLU A 25 -3.05 1.10 -1.92
N ARG A 26 -2.39 0.09 -2.48
CA ARG A 26 -2.35 -1.27 -1.92
C ARG A 26 -1.24 -1.36 -0.88
N VAL A 27 -1.55 -1.94 0.27
CA VAL A 27 -0.56 -2.21 1.33
C VAL A 27 0.15 -3.54 1.08
N TYR A 28 1.48 -3.53 1.17
CA TYR A 28 2.34 -4.70 0.99
C TYR A 28 3.14 -4.99 2.25
N GLU A 29 3.48 -6.27 2.46
CA GLU A 29 4.51 -6.66 3.42
C GLU A 29 5.88 -6.22 2.89
N THR A 30 6.69 -5.61 3.76
CA THR A 30 8.05 -5.17 3.44
C THR A 30 8.94 -5.35 4.67
N THR A 31 10.16 -4.83 4.61
CA THR A 31 11.07 -4.73 5.74
C THR A 31 11.59 -3.31 5.90
N ASP A 32 11.80 -2.87 7.14
CA ASP A 32 12.47 -1.61 7.44
C ASP A 32 13.97 -1.65 7.05
N ALA A 33 14.68 -0.53 7.25
CA ALA A 33 16.10 -0.41 6.95
C ALA A 33 17.01 -1.36 7.76
N TYR A 34 16.48 -2.02 8.80
CA TYR A 34 17.18 -2.97 9.64
C TYR A 34 16.76 -4.42 9.37
N GLY A 35 15.87 -4.66 8.40
CA GLY A 35 15.38 -5.99 8.03
C GLY A 35 14.23 -6.51 8.91
N ASN A 36 13.61 -5.66 9.74
CA ASN A 36 12.45 -6.06 10.55
C ASN A 36 11.16 -5.98 9.72
N PRO A 37 10.13 -6.81 10.00
CA PRO A 37 8.86 -6.76 9.29
C PRO A 37 8.16 -5.41 9.38
N ASP A 38 7.71 -4.93 8.23
CA ASP A 38 7.06 -3.64 8.07
C ASP A 38 5.95 -3.66 7.01
N LEU A 39 5.20 -2.56 6.89
CA LEU A 39 4.19 -2.36 5.85
C LEU A 39 4.54 -1.14 4.99
N GLY A 40 4.24 -1.20 3.70
CA GLY A 40 4.47 -0.09 2.78
C GLY A 40 3.55 -0.08 1.56
N ILE A 41 3.64 1.01 0.79
CA ILE A 41 2.95 1.20 -0.49
C ILE A 41 3.96 1.13 -1.64
N ASN A 42 3.48 0.84 -2.85
CA ASN A 42 4.34 0.69 -4.03
C ASN A 42 5.04 2.02 -4.36
N ALA A 43 6.36 2.01 -4.46
CA ALA A 43 7.16 3.15 -4.91
C ALA A 43 7.73 2.96 -6.32
N SER A 44 7.48 1.80 -6.94
CA SER A 44 7.98 1.45 -8.26
C SER A 44 6.92 1.66 -9.35
N ASN A 45 7.41 1.90 -10.57
CA ASN A 45 6.58 1.88 -11.77
C ASN A 45 6.38 0.43 -12.24
N GLU A 46 5.16 -0.08 -12.16
CA GLU A 46 4.83 -1.46 -12.55
C GLU A 46 5.20 -1.77 -14.01
N GLU A 47 4.91 -0.86 -14.94
CA GLU A 47 5.25 -1.03 -16.36
C GLU A 47 6.77 -1.12 -16.58
N TYR A 48 7.54 -0.40 -15.76
CA TYR A 48 9.00 -0.50 -15.79
C TYR A 48 9.48 -1.86 -15.28
N LEU A 49 8.91 -2.35 -14.18
CA LEU A 49 9.26 -3.66 -13.60
C LEU A 49 8.91 -4.81 -14.55
N GLU A 50 7.79 -4.75 -15.26
CA GLU A 50 7.40 -5.75 -16.27
C GLU A 50 8.44 -5.87 -17.40
N ARG A 51 9.05 -4.74 -17.78
CA ARG A 51 10.04 -4.67 -18.86
C ARG A 51 11.48 -4.97 -18.39
N HIS A 52 11.73 -4.94 -17.08
CA HIS A 52 13.06 -5.08 -16.49
C HIS A 52 13.03 -6.07 -15.31
N PRO A 53 13.06 -7.38 -15.58
CA PRO A 53 12.88 -8.41 -14.55
C PRO A 53 14.03 -8.48 -13.51
N TYR A 54 15.13 -7.76 -13.75
CA TYR A 54 16.24 -7.62 -12.81
C TYR A 54 16.05 -6.43 -11.85
N ALA A 55 15.12 -5.52 -12.14
CA ALA A 55 14.81 -4.41 -11.26
C ALA A 55 14.08 -4.93 -10.03
N SER A 56 14.48 -4.46 -8.86
CA SER A 56 13.80 -4.80 -7.61
C SER A 56 12.64 -3.81 -7.40
N ARG A 57 11.52 -4.32 -6.90
CA ARG A 57 10.41 -3.49 -6.46
C ARG A 57 10.80 -2.77 -5.16
N GLU A 58 10.46 -1.50 -5.09
CA GLU A 58 10.69 -0.63 -3.95
C GLU A 58 9.37 -0.23 -3.31
N TYR A 59 9.39 0.00 -2.00
CA TYR A 59 8.22 0.36 -1.22
C TYR A 59 8.51 1.57 -0.34
N TYR A 60 7.54 2.49 -0.25
CA TYR A 60 7.55 3.51 0.79
C TYR A 60 6.91 2.94 2.05
N SER A 61 7.68 2.86 3.14
CA SER A 61 7.15 2.44 4.44
C SER A 61 6.00 3.34 4.89
N LEU A 62 4.98 2.74 5.51
CA LEU A 62 3.88 3.46 6.12
C LEU A 62 4.35 4.40 7.25
N CYS A 63 5.54 4.20 7.83
CA CYS A 63 6.07 5.14 8.83
C CYS A 63 6.36 6.54 8.26
N ASN A 64 6.47 6.68 6.94
CA ASN A 64 6.74 7.95 6.28
C ASN A 64 5.49 8.82 6.09
N PHE A 65 4.30 8.31 6.42
CA PHE A 65 3.03 8.97 6.18
C PHE A 65 2.28 9.24 7.49
N ASP A 66 1.43 10.26 7.48
CA ASP A 66 0.55 10.55 8.61
C ASP A 66 -0.68 9.63 8.60
N MET A 67 -0.65 8.62 9.46
CA MET A 67 -1.74 7.64 9.56
C MET A 67 -3.05 8.23 10.08
N SER A 68 -3.04 9.42 10.69
CA SER A 68 -4.26 10.08 11.17
C SER A 68 -5.14 10.63 10.05
N GLU A 69 -4.61 10.69 8.82
CA GLU A 69 -5.35 11.10 7.62
C GLU A 69 -5.67 9.92 6.68
N VAL A 70 -5.08 8.75 6.94
CA VAL A 70 -5.25 7.53 6.13
C VAL A 70 -6.53 6.80 6.52
N GLU A 71 -7.21 6.20 5.55
CA GLU A 71 -8.44 5.43 5.76
C GLU A 71 -8.36 4.08 5.04
N ILE A 72 -8.71 2.99 5.72
CA ILE A 72 -8.90 1.70 5.05
C ILE A 72 -10.15 1.76 4.20
N VAL A 73 -10.04 1.27 2.97
CA VAL A 73 -11.14 1.28 2.00
C VAL A 73 -11.54 -0.17 1.72
N ASP A 74 -12.84 -0.44 1.75
CA ASP A 74 -13.33 -1.75 1.33
C ASP A 74 -13.18 -1.90 -0.18
N GLN A 75 -12.78 -3.09 -0.64
CA GLN A 75 -12.55 -3.36 -2.07
C GLN A 75 -13.80 -3.17 -2.94
N MET A 76 -14.99 -3.15 -2.34
CA MET A 76 -16.24 -2.84 -3.04
C MET A 76 -16.42 -1.36 -3.36
N GLU A 77 -15.68 -0.46 -2.70
CA GLU A 77 -15.82 0.98 -2.82
C GLU A 77 -14.76 1.63 -3.74
N LEU A 78 -13.84 0.85 -4.32
CA LEU A 78 -12.87 1.36 -5.28
C LEU A 78 -13.52 1.52 -6.67
N PRO A 79 -13.76 2.76 -7.17
CA PRO A 79 -14.28 2.96 -8.51
C PRO A 79 -13.23 2.53 -9.53
N GLY A 80 -13.46 1.40 -10.22
CA GLY A 80 -12.73 1.05 -11.44
C GLY A 80 -11.80 -0.16 -11.37
N MET A 81 -11.65 -0.85 -10.24
CA MET A 81 -11.10 -2.21 -10.25
C MET A 81 -12.20 -3.20 -10.62
N SER A 82 -12.65 -3.14 -11.87
CA SER A 82 -13.34 -4.27 -12.49
C SER A 82 -12.39 -5.45 -12.39
N MET A 83 -12.66 -6.38 -11.48
CA MET A 83 -12.21 -7.76 -11.59
C MET A 83 -12.52 -8.17 -13.02
N GLY A 84 -11.49 -8.23 -13.87
CA GLY A 84 -11.58 -8.76 -15.21
C GLY A 84 -11.98 -10.21 -15.06
N GLY A 85 -13.29 -10.46 -15.12
CA GLY A 85 -13.82 -11.79 -15.29
C GLY A 85 -13.42 -12.26 -16.68
N MET A 86 -12.58 -13.30 -16.72
CA MET A 86 -12.78 -14.56 -17.45
C MET A 86 -11.48 -15.35 -17.45
#